data_AF-A0A966NYE3-F1
#
_entry.id   AF-A0A966NYE3-F1
#
_cell.length_a   1.000
_cell.length_b   1.000
_cell.length_c   1.000
_cell.angle_alpha   90.00
_cell.angle_beta   90.00
_cell.angle_gamma   90.00
#
_symmetry.space_group_name_H-M   'P 1'
#
loop_
_entity.id
_entity.type
_entity.pdbx_description
1 polymer ?
#
loop_
_entity_poly.entity_id
_entity_poly.type
_entity_poly.pdbx_seq_one_letter_code
_entity_poly.pdbx_strand_id
1 'polypeptide(L)'
;DGRIQQVLLGTRELNTDGIPNRTWVSRHLIYTHGCGVVAAPASQVTSDGRPVYVDLGVTKPQLYVGEGLSEYAVLGTSQQEQTCAGVANDPYSADGGVKLSSVVRRTAFALTFNEYNLFGSSLIEPESQILWVRNVRDRAEKVAPFLRFDADPYPVVVDGEVKWIIDAYTVSNRYPYSQSANVNQLTPGSGLNADFNYVRNSAKVVVDAYSGEMTFYVVDPTDPIIQTWSAVFPDLFTPVSKAAPEVVDHFRYPEDLFRVQTNMYGRYQFGDAALFFNRDAAWSVAQAPPSEPDVNTVAGGVATDLANPDLIDVQEANVARFEPYYTLFHEPGTTSTPGRFSMLRPFVPFSADDARKELRAFMVVSSEP
;
A
#
# COMPACT_ATOMS: atom_id res chain seq x y z
N ASP A 1 -12.56 4.50 26.68
CA ASP A 1 -13.12 3.41 27.53
C ASP A 1 -12.54 2.03 27.17
N GLY A 2 -11.36 1.98 26.53
CA GLY A 2 -10.68 0.73 26.17
C GLY A 2 -11.31 -0.03 24.99
N ARG A 3 -12.34 0.51 24.32
CA ARG A 3 -12.95 -0.11 23.14
C ARG A 3 -12.17 0.24 21.88
N ILE A 4 -11.94 -0.77 21.04
CA ILE A 4 -11.34 -0.60 19.71
C ILE A 4 -12.30 0.23 18.85
N GLN A 5 -11.75 1.22 18.16
CA GLN A 5 -12.51 2.11 17.29
C GLN A 5 -11.83 2.19 15.93
N GLN A 6 -12.61 1.93 14.88
CA GLN A 6 -12.14 2.10 13.52
C GLN A 6 -12.01 3.59 13.18
N VAL A 7 -10.87 3.96 12.63
CA VAL A 7 -10.58 5.31 12.14
C VAL A 7 -10.18 5.25 10.67
N LEU A 8 -10.57 6.28 9.93
CA LEU A 8 -9.99 6.63 8.65
C LEU A 8 -8.77 7.51 8.92
N LEU A 9 -7.67 7.20 8.26
CA LEU A 9 -6.39 7.88 8.42
C LEU A 9 -5.86 8.31 7.06
N GLY A 10 -5.39 9.53 6.94
CA GLY A 10 -4.71 10.02 5.75
C GLY A 10 -3.53 10.93 6.12
N THR A 11 -2.46 10.87 5.33
CA THR A 11 -1.32 11.78 5.47
C THR A 11 -1.60 13.12 4.82
N ARG A 12 -1.03 14.19 5.37
CA ARG A 12 -1.06 15.54 4.77
C ARG A 12 0.22 15.74 3.98
N GLU A 13 0.35 15.05 2.86
CA GLU A 13 1.53 15.14 2.03
C GLU A 13 1.65 16.49 1.30
N LEU A 14 2.87 16.79 0.86
CA LEU A 14 3.14 17.98 0.09
C LEU A 14 2.52 17.87 -1.31
N ASN A 15 1.61 18.78 -1.64
CA ASN A 15 1.14 18.98 -2.99
C ASN A 15 2.09 19.93 -3.75
N THR A 16 3.02 19.37 -4.53
CA THR A 16 4.00 20.14 -5.31
C THR A 16 3.34 21.03 -6.38
N ASP A 17 2.18 20.62 -6.91
CA ASP A 17 1.41 21.41 -7.86
C ASP A 17 0.69 22.60 -7.20
N GLY A 18 0.43 22.52 -5.90
CA GLY A 18 -0.16 23.61 -5.13
C GLY A 18 0.83 24.75 -4.81
N ILE A 19 2.12 24.59 -5.09
CA ILE A 19 3.15 25.58 -4.72
C ILE A 19 2.95 26.87 -5.54
N PRO A 20 2.69 28.04 -4.91
CA PRO A 20 2.36 29.27 -5.63
C PRO A 20 3.50 29.80 -6.52
N ASN A 21 4.73 29.77 -6.01
CA ASN A 21 5.92 30.15 -6.76
C ASN A 21 6.78 28.90 -6.98
N ARG A 22 6.87 28.43 -8.22
CA ARG A 22 7.49 27.16 -8.60
C ARG A 22 8.99 27.28 -8.95
N THR A 23 9.71 28.23 -8.35
CA THR A 23 11.18 28.29 -8.49
C THR A 23 11.86 27.05 -7.90
N TRP A 24 13.08 26.77 -8.34
CA TRP A 24 13.91 25.67 -7.80
C TRP A 24 14.06 25.75 -6.28
N VAL A 25 14.37 26.93 -5.74
CA VAL A 25 14.49 27.16 -4.29
C VAL A 25 13.18 26.83 -3.58
N SER A 26 12.06 27.30 -4.12
CA SER A 26 10.75 27.05 -3.52
C SER A 26 10.42 25.55 -3.48
N ARG A 27 10.61 24.84 -4.61
CA ARG A 27 10.28 23.41 -4.73
C ARG A 27 11.19 22.49 -3.94
N HIS A 28 12.49 22.78 -3.88
CA HIS A 28 13.47 21.83 -3.38
C HIS A 28 14.08 22.22 -2.04
N LEU A 29 13.98 23.47 -1.59
CA LEU A 29 14.61 23.97 -0.36
C LEU A 29 13.60 24.52 0.65
N ILE A 30 12.46 25.07 0.21
CA ILE A 30 11.43 25.62 1.11
C ILE A 30 10.33 24.59 1.36
N TYR A 31 9.65 24.15 0.31
CA TYR A 31 8.55 23.19 0.39
C TYR A 31 9.09 21.78 0.21
N THR A 32 9.64 21.21 1.28
CA THR A 32 10.38 19.95 1.26
C THR A 32 9.61 18.78 1.83
N HIS A 33 8.55 18.97 2.61
CA HIS A 33 7.83 17.90 3.32
C HIS A 33 6.34 18.18 3.49
N GLY A 34 5.57 17.11 3.74
CA GLY A 34 4.19 17.18 4.22
C GLY A 34 4.09 17.32 5.74
N CYS A 35 2.88 17.52 6.28
CA CYS A 35 2.67 17.87 7.69
C CYS A 35 1.61 17.03 8.40
N GLY A 36 2.03 15.87 8.89
CA GLY A 36 1.32 15.03 9.83
C GLY A 36 0.20 14.22 9.18
N VAL A 37 -0.72 13.76 10.02
CA VAL A 37 -1.85 12.92 9.60
C VAL A 37 -3.17 13.54 10.03
N VAL A 38 -4.23 13.14 9.36
CA VAL A 38 -5.61 13.43 9.74
C VAL A 38 -6.29 12.12 10.01
N ALA A 39 -6.88 12.00 11.19
CA ALA A 39 -7.67 10.84 11.58
C ALA A 39 -9.10 11.25 11.91
N ALA A 40 -10.06 10.40 11.55
CA ALA A 40 -11.46 10.56 11.93
C ALA A 40 -12.11 9.20 12.16
N PRO A 41 -12.93 9.01 13.19
CA PRO A 41 -13.72 7.80 13.34
C PRO A 41 -14.57 7.47 12.12
N ALA A 42 -14.57 6.20 11.70
CA ALA A 42 -15.38 5.77 10.56
C ALA A 42 -16.89 5.84 10.84
N SER A 43 -17.30 5.87 12.11
CA SER A 43 -18.70 5.82 12.54
C SER A 43 -19.25 7.13 13.11
N GLN A 44 -18.51 8.24 13.02
CA GLN A 44 -18.92 9.51 13.62
C GLN A 44 -18.77 10.67 12.64
N VAL A 45 -19.80 11.51 12.59
CA VAL A 45 -19.81 12.78 11.85
C VAL A 45 -20.42 13.86 12.74
N THR A 46 -20.08 15.11 12.44
CA THR A 46 -20.72 16.27 13.04
C THR A 46 -22.19 16.39 12.59
N SER A 47 -22.96 17.26 13.23
CA SER A 47 -24.37 17.51 12.85
C SER A 47 -24.54 18.04 11.42
N ASP A 48 -23.51 18.67 10.86
CA ASP A 48 -23.45 19.14 9.47
C ASP A 48 -22.80 18.13 8.50
N GLY A 49 -22.53 16.90 8.95
CA GLY A 49 -22.04 15.80 8.11
C GLY A 49 -20.53 15.80 7.84
N ARG A 50 -19.74 16.60 8.57
CA ARG A 50 -18.27 16.62 8.43
C ARG A 50 -17.62 15.54 9.31
N PRO A 51 -16.41 15.07 8.96
CA PRO A 51 -15.65 14.19 9.82
C PRO A 51 -15.35 14.84 11.18
N VAL A 52 -15.46 14.06 12.26
CA VAL A 52 -14.96 14.46 13.58
C VAL A 52 -13.48 14.10 13.65
N TYR A 53 -12.60 15.10 13.58
CA TYR A 53 -11.16 14.86 13.63
C TYR A 53 -10.70 14.47 15.03
N VAL A 54 -9.79 13.50 15.09
CA VAL A 54 -9.12 13.06 16.31
C VAL A 54 -7.61 13.25 16.17
N ASP A 55 -6.97 13.65 17.27
CA ASP A 55 -5.52 13.76 17.36
C ASP A 55 -4.93 12.39 17.75
N LEU A 56 -3.95 11.94 16.98
CA LEU A 56 -3.20 10.70 17.24
C LEU A 56 -1.90 10.95 18.03
N GLY A 57 -1.68 12.17 18.52
CA GLY A 57 -0.50 12.50 19.33
C GLY A 57 0.79 12.54 18.53
N VAL A 58 0.73 12.95 17.26
CA VAL A 58 1.93 13.05 16.41
C VAL A 58 2.84 14.18 16.92
N THR A 59 4.02 13.81 17.37
CA THR A 59 5.03 14.74 17.90
C THR A 59 6.02 15.20 16.83
N LYS A 60 6.22 14.40 15.79
CA LYS A 60 7.10 14.68 14.66
C LYS A 60 6.31 14.60 13.33
N PRO A 61 5.62 15.68 12.93
CA PRO A 61 4.69 15.63 11.81
C PRO A 61 5.36 15.74 10.42
N GLN A 62 6.65 16.05 10.32
CA GLN A 62 7.28 16.26 9.01
C GLN A 62 7.36 14.95 8.21
N LEU A 63 6.76 14.95 7.03
CA LEU A 63 6.72 13.81 6.10
C LEU A 63 7.67 14.07 4.92
N TYR A 64 8.94 13.69 5.07
CA TYR A 64 9.93 13.75 3.99
C TYR A 64 9.80 12.58 3.01
N VAL A 65 9.12 11.51 3.44
CA VAL A 65 8.83 10.28 2.72
C VAL A 65 7.33 10.01 2.76
N GLY A 66 6.76 9.67 1.60
CA GLY A 66 5.31 9.55 1.39
C GLY A 66 5.02 9.01 0.00
N GLU A 67 3.76 8.78 -0.33
CA GLU A 67 3.36 8.14 -1.59
C GLU A 67 3.39 9.12 -2.78
N GLY A 68 3.06 10.39 -2.56
CA GLY A 68 2.97 11.41 -3.60
C GLY A 68 4.28 12.13 -3.91
N LEU A 69 5.40 11.73 -3.29
CA LEU A 69 6.66 12.48 -3.32
C LEU A 69 7.64 11.94 -4.37
N SER A 70 7.51 12.42 -5.60
CA SER A 70 8.37 12.03 -6.75
C SER A 70 9.57 12.96 -6.98
N GLU A 71 9.51 14.21 -6.52
CA GLU A 71 10.61 15.17 -6.66
C GLU A 71 11.61 15.08 -5.50
N TYR A 72 12.89 15.31 -5.78
CA TYR A 72 13.92 15.39 -4.74
C TYR A 72 13.73 16.62 -3.85
N ALA A 73 14.27 16.57 -2.63
CA ALA A 73 14.42 17.71 -1.74
C ALA A 73 15.88 17.84 -1.29
N VAL A 74 16.34 19.07 -1.06
CA VAL A 74 17.65 19.35 -0.47
C VAL A 74 17.40 19.91 0.93
N LEU A 75 17.86 19.16 1.92
CA LEU A 75 17.66 19.45 3.34
C LEU A 75 18.94 19.96 3.99
N GLY A 76 18.82 20.62 5.13
CA GLY A 76 19.98 21.20 5.84
C GLY A 76 20.71 22.24 4.99
N THR A 77 19.94 23.11 4.31
CA THR A 77 20.48 24.24 3.53
C THR A 77 20.41 25.53 4.34
N SER A 78 21.07 26.59 3.89
CA SER A 78 20.93 27.92 4.51
C SER A 78 19.55 28.55 4.28
N GLN A 79 18.72 27.97 3.40
CA GLN A 79 17.33 28.35 3.23
C GLN A 79 16.44 27.60 4.23
N GLN A 80 15.60 28.34 4.96
CA GLN A 80 14.64 27.74 5.88
C GLN A 80 13.50 27.05 5.14
N GLU A 81 13.18 25.85 5.61
CA GLU A 81 12.04 25.05 5.17
C GLU A 81 10.72 25.66 5.69
N GLN A 82 9.63 25.39 4.98
CA GLN A 82 8.29 25.74 5.44
C GLN A 82 7.90 24.83 6.62
N THR A 83 7.60 25.42 7.77
CA THR A 83 7.26 24.65 8.97
C THR A 83 5.82 24.13 8.96
N CYS A 84 5.63 22.99 9.62
CA CYS A 84 4.31 22.51 10.00
C CYS A 84 3.69 23.40 11.07
N ALA A 85 2.36 23.53 11.03
CA ALA A 85 1.64 24.36 12.00
C ALA A 85 1.86 23.85 13.43
N GLY A 86 2.26 24.75 14.34
CA GLY A 86 2.48 24.43 15.75
C GLY A 86 3.83 23.76 16.05
N VAL A 87 4.73 23.61 15.08
CA VAL A 87 6.06 23.04 15.25
C VAL A 87 7.14 24.12 15.17
N ALA A 88 8.18 23.98 15.99
CA ALA A 88 9.37 24.83 15.89
C ALA A 88 10.07 24.66 14.53
N ASN A 89 10.79 25.69 14.08
CA ASN A 89 11.58 25.61 12.86
C ASN A 89 12.92 24.91 13.13
N ASP A 90 12.86 23.62 13.46
CA ASP A 90 14.04 22.80 13.69
C ASP A 90 14.52 22.22 12.35
N PRO A 91 15.81 22.37 12.01
CA PRO A 91 16.37 21.78 10.80
C PRO A 91 16.22 20.26 10.78
N TYR A 92 16.12 19.70 9.56
CA TYR A 92 16.19 18.27 9.37
C TYR A 92 17.47 17.67 9.99
N SER A 93 17.32 16.63 10.79
CA SER A 93 18.42 16.07 11.61
C SER A 93 18.72 14.59 11.38
N ALA A 94 17.99 13.90 10.52
CA ALA A 94 18.23 12.48 10.22
C ALA A 94 19.26 12.29 9.09
N ASP A 95 19.75 11.06 8.92
CA ASP A 95 20.73 10.67 7.90
C ASP A 95 20.07 9.94 6.70
N GLY A 96 18.90 10.43 6.26
CA GLY A 96 18.11 9.81 5.19
C GLY A 96 18.56 10.09 3.76
N GLY A 97 19.45 11.08 3.57
CA GLY A 97 19.88 11.58 2.28
C GLY A 97 21.36 11.37 1.99
N VAL A 98 21.75 11.67 0.74
CA VAL A 98 23.17 11.73 0.39
C VAL A 98 23.71 13.13 0.67
N LYS A 99 24.68 13.21 1.57
CA LYS A 99 25.39 14.47 1.89
C LYS A 99 26.07 15.03 0.65
N LEU A 100 25.81 16.30 0.36
CA LEU A 100 26.35 17.10 -0.75
C LEU A 100 27.69 17.76 -0.41
N SER A 101 28.46 17.13 0.49
CA SER A 101 29.73 17.63 1.01
C SER A 101 30.87 17.68 -0.01
N SER A 102 30.72 17.08 -1.19
CA SER A 102 31.75 17.05 -2.22
C SER A 102 31.27 17.59 -3.56
N VAL A 103 32.18 18.29 -4.25
CA VAL A 103 31.93 18.83 -5.60
C VAL A 103 31.53 17.71 -6.57
N VAL A 104 32.15 16.53 -6.47
CA VAL A 104 31.82 15.38 -7.33
C VAL A 104 30.38 14.93 -7.12
N ARG A 105 29.89 14.82 -5.88
CA ARG A 105 28.50 14.46 -5.59
C ARG A 105 27.54 15.51 -6.11
N ARG A 106 27.85 16.79 -5.87
CA ARG A 106 27.06 17.93 -6.36
C ARG A 106 26.97 17.94 -7.89
N THR A 107 28.09 17.72 -8.59
CA THR A 107 28.11 17.61 -10.06
C THR A 107 27.31 16.40 -10.55
N ALA A 108 27.46 15.23 -9.90
CA ALA A 108 26.73 14.03 -10.30
C ALA A 108 25.21 14.26 -10.22
N PHE A 109 24.70 14.80 -9.11
CA PHE A 109 23.28 15.11 -8.97
C PHE A 109 22.82 16.24 -9.89
N ALA A 110 23.64 17.27 -10.10
CA ALA A 110 23.34 18.32 -11.08
C ALA A 110 23.16 17.75 -12.49
N LEU A 111 23.96 16.76 -12.88
CA LEU A 111 23.80 16.07 -14.17
C LEU A 111 22.58 15.14 -14.18
N THR A 112 22.36 14.37 -13.10
CA THR A 112 21.21 13.45 -12.98
C THR A 112 19.87 14.18 -13.09
N PHE A 113 19.75 15.34 -12.44
CA PHE A 113 18.51 16.12 -12.43
C PHE A 113 18.51 17.26 -13.46
N ASN A 114 19.56 17.38 -14.27
CA ASN A 114 19.76 18.49 -15.21
C ASN A 114 19.53 19.87 -14.56
N GLU A 115 20.13 20.06 -13.37
CA GLU A 115 19.87 21.20 -12.50
C GLU A 115 21.18 21.81 -11.99
N TYR A 116 21.54 22.96 -12.54
CA TYR A 116 22.78 23.65 -12.20
C TYR A 116 22.82 24.13 -10.74
N ASN A 117 21.68 24.46 -10.14
CA ASN A 117 21.63 24.96 -8.76
C ASN A 117 22.21 23.96 -7.74
N LEU A 118 22.11 22.65 -8.00
CA LEU A 118 22.73 21.61 -7.17
C LEU A 118 24.26 21.74 -7.09
N PHE A 119 24.87 22.29 -8.14
CA PHE A 119 26.31 22.55 -8.21
C PHE A 119 26.67 23.99 -7.84
N GLY A 120 25.98 24.99 -8.40
CA GLY A 120 26.38 26.40 -8.33
C GLY A 120 25.73 27.24 -7.23
N SER A 121 24.70 26.72 -6.54
CA SER A 121 24.02 27.49 -5.49
C SER A 121 24.87 27.62 -4.23
N SER A 122 24.97 28.83 -3.69
CA SER A 122 25.56 29.09 -2.37
C SER A 122 24.63 28.68 -1.22
N LEU A 123 23.38 28.31 -1.51
CA LEU A 123 22.43 27.84 -0.48
C LEU A 123 22.76 26.43 0.01
N ILE A 124 23.46 25.63 -0.82
CA ILE A 124 23.86 24.26 -0.50
C ILE A 124 25.18 24.29 0.26
N GLU A 125 25.12 23.84 1.50
CA GLU A 125 26.23 23.78 2.45
C GLU A 125 26.78 22.34 2.56
N PRO A 126 27.98 22.12 3.12
CA PRO A 126 28.57 20.79 3.22
C PRO A 126 27.75 19.75 4.00
N GLU A 127 26.94 20.20 4.96
CA GLU A 127 25.99 19.43 5.74
C GLU A 127 24.69 19.14 4.98
N SER A 128 24.41 19.88 3.90
CA SER A 128 23.19 19.69 3.13
C SER A 128 23.14 18.29 2.54
N GLN A 129 21.95 17.72 2.49
CA GLN A 129 21.73 16.38 1.96
C GLN A 129 20.58 16.37 0.98
N ILE A 130 20.73 15.58 -0.09
CA ILE A 130 19.67 15.38 -1.07
C ILE A 130 18.92 14.08 -0.76
N LEU A 131 17.60 14.18 -0.62
CA LEU A 131 16.68 13.06 -0.58
C LEU A 131 16.00 12.99 -1.95
N TRP A 132 16.32 11.96 -2.75
CA TRP A 132 15.81 11.87 -4.13
C TRP A 132 14.93 10.67 -4.42
N VAL A 133 14.99 9.62 -3.61
CA VAL A 133 14.01 8.53 -3.67
C VAL A 133 13.10 8.76 -2.49
N ARG A 134 11.99 9.47 -2.68
CA ARG A 134 11.12 9.89 -1.58
C ARG A 134 9.80 9.12 -1.52
N ASN A 135 9.38 8.54 -2.63
CA ASN A 135 8.28 7.60 -2.64
C ASN A 135 8.60 6.35 -1.79
N VAL A 136 7.67 5.96 -0.93
CA VAL A 136 7.80 4.82 0.01
C VAL A 136 8.13 3.54 -0.76
N ARG A 137 7.34 3.25 -1.78
CA ARG A 137 7.45 2.04 -2.58
C ARG A 137 8.70 2.04 -3.45
N ASP A 138 8.96 3.12 -4.17
CA ASP A 138 10.16 3.25 -5.01
C ASP A 138 11.44 2.99 -4.19
N ARG A 139 11.47 3.46 -2.94
CA ARG A 139 12.60 3.23 -2.04
C ARG A 139 12.75 1.77 -1.65
N ALA A 140 11.64 1.12 -1.25
CA ALA A 140 11.64 -0.28 -0.87
C ALA A 140 12.04 -1.18 -2.06
N GLU A 141 11.47 -0.93 -3.25
CA GLU A 141 11.79 -1.64 -4.50
C GLU A 141 13.25 -1.46 -4.91
N LYS A 142 13.82 -0.26 -4.71
CA LYS A 142 15.22 0.00 -5.05
C LYS A 142 16.20 -0.76 -4.18
N VAL A 143 15.85 -1.04 -2.92
CA VAL A 143 16.68 -1.82 -1.99
C VAL A 143 16.47 -3.32 -2.16
N ALA A 144 15.23 -3.77 -2.36
CA ALA A 144 14.90 -5.19 -2.48
C ALA A 144 14.08 -5.51 -3.76
N PRO A 145 14.66 -5.35 -4.97
CA PRO A 145 13.95 -5.50 -6.24
C PRO A 145 13.52 -6.95 -6.56
N PHE A 146 13.99 -7.91 -5.75
CA PHE A 146 13.62 -9.32 -5.86
C PHE A 146 12.31 -9.66 -5.12
N LEU A 147 11.78 -8.74 -4.31
CA LEU A 147 10.42 -8.83 -3.77
C LEU A 147 9.42 -8.17 -4.74
N ARG A 148 8.15 -8.49 -4.59
CA ARG A 148 7.04 -7.71 -5.15
C ARG A 148 6.39 -6.94 -4.02
N PHE A 149 5.84 -5.77 -4.31
CA PHE A 149 5.25 -4.92 -3.28
C PHE A 149 3.77 -4.70 -3.56
N ASP A 150 3.01 -4.53 -2.50
CA ASP A 150 1.62 -4.13 -2.58
C ASP A 150 1.49 -2.72 -3.20
N ALA A 151 0.33 -2.47 -3.79
CA ALA A 151 0.04 -1.19 -4.41
C ALA A 151 -0.15 -0.05 -3.40
N ASP A 152 -0.63 -0.35 -2.19
CA ASP A 152 -1.13 0.65 -1.23
C ASP A 152 -0.39 0.60 0.12
N PRO A 153 0.77 1.30 0.25
CA PRO A 153 1.39 1.56 1.54
C PRO A 153 0.45 2.33 2.46
N TYR A 154 0.32 1.93 3.73
CA TYR A 154 -0.55 2.63 4.68
C TYR A 154 0.25 3.32 5.80
N PRO A 155 -0.15 4.54 6.21
CA PRO A 155 0.49 5.24 7.31
C PRO A 155 -0.02 4.71 8.65
N VAL A 156 0.85 4.75 9.66
CA VAL A 156 0.57 4.44 11.06
C VAL A 156 1.29 5.45 11.95
N VAL A 157 0.81 5.64 13.17
CA VAL A 157 1.46 6.48 14.17
C VAL A 157 1.96 5.58 15.27
N VAL A 158 3.27 5.54 15.47
CA VAL A 158 3.95 4.71 16.47
C VAL A 158 4.87 5.62 17.26
N ASP A 159 4.74 5.65 18.59
CA ASP A 159 5.51 6.55 19.47
C ASP A 159 5.44 8.05 19.06
N GLY A 160 4.32 8.48 18.46
CA GLY A 160 4.14 9.86 17.97
C GLY A 160 4.87 10.18 16.65
N GLU A 161 5.52 9.20 16.02
CA GLU A 161 6.15 9.32 14.72
C GLU A 161 5.29 8.62 13.65
N VAL A 162 5.27 9.19 12.43
CA VAL A 162 4.55 8.60 11.30
C VAL A 162 5.44 7.60 10.60
N LYS A 163 4.95 6.37 10.45
CA LYS A 163 5.62 5.29 9.71
C LYS A 163 4.70 4.77 8.63
N TRP A 164 5.27 4.42 7.50
CA TRP A 164 4.58 3.72 6.43
C TRP A 164 4.83 2.24 6.56
N ILE A 165 3.80 1.43 6.31
CA ILE A 165 3.93 -0.01 6.21
C ILE A 165 3.52 -0.42 4.80
N ILE A 166 4.41 -1.15 4.12
CA ILE A 166 4.14 -1.72 2.81
C ILE A 166 4.34 -3.23 2.85
N ASP A 167 3.38 -3.94 2.28
CA ASP A 167 3.40 -5.39 2.16
C ASP A 167 4.35 -5.84 1.05
N ALA A 168 5.14 -6.88 1.33
CA ALA A 168 6.10 -7.43 0.40
C ALA A 168 5.92 -8.94 0.22
N TYR A 169 5.98 -9.35 -1.04
CA TYR A 169 5.67 -10.69 -1.50
C TYR A 169 6.89 -11.38 -2.09
N THR A 170 7.04 -12.67 -1.79
CA THR A 170 7.82 -13.56 -2.64
C THR A 170 6.90 -14.23 -3.63
N VAL A 171 7.35 -14.33 -4.88
CA VAL A 171 6.57 -14.88 -5.99
C VAL A 171 7.41 -15.83 -6.84
N SER A 172 6.75 -16.80 -7.47
CA SER A 172 7.35 -17.68 -8.48
C SER A 172 6.28 -18.13 -9.47
N ASN A 173 6.67 -18.27 -10.74
CA ASN A 173 5.84 -18.90 -11.78
C ASN A 173 6.29 -20.33 -12.10
N ARG A 174 7.13 -20.92 -11.23
CA ARG A 174 7.75 -22.24 -11.43
C ARG A 174 7.31 -23.26 -10.39
N TYR A 175 6.26 -22.98 -9.63
CA TYR A 175 5.77 -23.93 -8.64
C TYR A 175 5.09 -25.10 -9.35
N PRO A 176 5.57 -26.33 -9.18
CA PRO A 176 5.07 -27.48 -9.94
C PRO A 176 3.63 -27.80 -9.54
N TYR A 177 2.83 -28.25 -10.51
CA TYR A 177 1.42 -28.65 -10.31
C TYR A 177 0.53 -27.55 -9.71
N SER A 178 0.90 -26.27 -9.87
CA SER A 178 0.10 -25.12 -9.45
C SER A 178 -0.38 -24.34 -10.67
N GLN A 179 -1.63 -23.89 -10.62
CA GLN A 179 -2.23 -23.04 -11.64
C GLN A 179 -1.72 -21.60 -11.49
N SER A 180 -1.51 -20.90 -12.62
CA SER A 180 -1.30 -19.46 -12.62
C SER A 180 -2.43 -18.73 -11.91
N ALA A 181 -2.06 -17.72 -11.13
CA ALA A 181 -2.97 -16.90 -10.36
C ALA A 181 -3.85 -16.03 -11.27
N ASN A 182 -5.11 -15.89 -10.89
CA ASN A 182 -6.00 -14.90 -11.50
C ASN A 182 -5.73 -13.52 -10.88
N VAL A 183 -4.95 -12.72 -11.61
CA VAL A 183 -4.54 -11.35 -11.25
C VAL A 183 -5.49 -10.27 -11.80
N ASN A 184 -6.70 -10.65 -12.21
CA ASN A 184 -7.67 -9.69 -12.71
C ASN A 184 -8.11 -8.75 -11.59
N GLN A 185 -8.24 -7.47 -11.96
CA GLN A 185 -8.71 -6.41 -11.06
C GLN A 185 -7.90 -6.35 -9.77
N LEU A 186 -6.57 -6.37 -9.87
CA LEU A 186 -5.70 -5.91 -8.78
C LEU A 186 -5.60 -4.40 -8.79
N THR A 187 -5.12 -3.84 -7.67
CA THR A 187 -4.98 -2.40 -7.53
C THR A 187 -3.95 -1.90 -8.55
N PRO A 188 -4.21 -0.79 -9.27
CA PRO A 188 -3.25 -0.24 -10.22
C PRO A 188 -1.87 -0.07 -9.60
N GLY A 189 -0.85 -0.57 -10.28
CA GLY A 189 0.52 -0.58 -9.78
C GLY A 189 0.88 -1.80 -8.94
N SER A 190 -0.05 -2.68 -8.52
CA SER A 190 0.27 -3.87 -7.72
C SER A 190 1.47 -4.66 -8.26
N GLY A 191 2.42 -4.99 -7.39
CA GLY A 191 3.54 -5.86 -7.73
C GLY A 191 3.10 -7.31 -8.05
N LEU A 192 1.86 -7.67 -7.73
CA LEU A 192 1.25 -8.95 -8.10
C LEU A 192 0.57 -8.90 -9.48
N ASN A 193 0.58 -7.77 -10.20
CA ASN A 193 0.09 -7.74 -11.58
C ASN A 193 1.12 -8.35 -12.56
N ALA A 194 1.42 -9.63 -12.38
CA ALA A 194 2.37 -10.42 -13.15
C ALA A 194 1.94 -11.90 -13.17
N ASP A 195 2.51 -12.70 -14.08
CA ASP A 195 2.27 -14.15 -14.08
C ASP A 195 3.06 -14.84 -12.95
N PHE A 196 2.34 -15.52 -12.08
CA PHE A 196 2.89 -16.35 -11.00
C PHE A 196 1.90 -17.46 -10.64
N ASN A 197 2.42 -18.54 -10.05
CA ASN A 197 1.62 -19.64 -9.51
C ASN A 197 2.01 -20.00 -8.07
N TYR A 198 2.78 -19.12 -7.43
CA TYR A 198 3.16 -19.12 -6.02
C TYR A 198 3.29 -17.67 -5.55
N VAL A 199 2.71 -17.38 -4.38
CA VAL A 199 2.84 -16.09 -3.70
C VAL A 199 2.77 -16.29 -2.19
N ARG A 200 3.58 -15.53 -1.45
CA ARG A 200 3.54 -15.41 0.01
C ARG A 200 3.76 -13.96 0.42
N ASN A 201 2.99 -13.45 1.37
CA ASN A 201 3.30 -12.20 2.07
C ASN A 201 4.41 -12.47 3.09
N SER A 202 5.64 -12.59 2.61
CA SER A 202 6.74 -13.09 3.43
C SER A 202 7.41 -12.01 4.27
N ALA A 203 7.27 -10.75 3.87
CA ALA A 203 7.84 -9.62 4.58
C ALA A 203 6.90 -8.42 4.60
N LYS A 204 7.10 -7.54 5.58
CA LYS A 204 6.51 -6.20 5.65
C LYS A 204 7.63 -5.20 5.85
N VAL A 205 7.58 -4.09 5.13
CA VAL A 205 8.60 -3.05 5.23
C VAL A 205 8.01 -1.87 5.98
N VAL A 206 8.66 -1.48 7.07
CA VAL A 206 8.32 -0.29 7.83
C VAL A 206 9.27 0.81 7.40
N VAL A 207 8.74 1.94 6.92
CA VAL A 207 9.50 3.08 6.44
C VAL A 207 9.17 4.30 7.29
N ASP A 208 10.17 4.86 7.95
CA ASP A 208 10.00 6.09 8.74
C ASP A 208 9.69 7.28 7.81
N ALA A 209 8.60 8.02 8.07
CA ALA A 209 8.19 9.11 7.18
C ALA A 209 9.12 10.34 7.26
N TYR A 210 9.88 10.47 8.35
CA TYR A 210 10.82 11.56 8.58
C TYR A 210 12.22 11.22 8.03
N SER A 211 12.83 10.13 8.49
CA SER A 211 14.19 9.74 8.10
C SER A 211 14.22 8.98 6.77
N GLY A 212 13.15 8.26 6.41
CA GLY A 212 13.17 7.31 5.30
C GLY A 212 13.93 6.03 5.58
N GLU A 213 14.33 5.77 6.83
CA GLU A 213 14.90 4.49 7.25
C GLU A 213 13.88 3.37 7.03
N MET A 214 14.36 2.22 6.55
CA MET A 214 13.53 1.07 6.23
C MET A 214 13.94 -0.14 7.04
N THR A 215 12.97 -0.82 7.65
CA THR A 215 13.17 -2.13 8.29
C THR A 215 12.32 -3.17 7.59
N PHE A 216 12.96 -4.20 7.04
CA PHE A 216 12.28 -5.32 6.38
C PHE A 216 12.03 -6.43 7.40
N TYR A 217 10.79 -6.55 7.89
CA TYR A 217 10.41 -7.59 8.82
C TYR A 217 9.96 -8.86 8.09
N VAL A 218 10.56 -10.00 8.39
CA VAL A 218 10.12 -11.31 7.89
C VAL A 218 8.93 -11.78 8.74
N VAL A 219 7.76 -11.87 8.12
CA VAL A 219 6.48 -12.23 8.78
C VAL A 219 6.03 -13.66 8.47
N ASP A 220 6.45 -14.25 7.35
CA ASP A 220 6.31 -15.69 7.08
C ASP A 220 7.71 -16.35 7.05
N PRO A 221 8.26 -16.74 8.21
CA PRO A 221 9.58 -17.37 8.27
C PRO A 221 9.59 -18.77 7.67
N THR A 222 8.44 -19.33 7.29
CA THR A 222 8.35 -20.68 6.69
C THR A 222 8.51 -20.67 5.17
N ASP A 223 8.44 -19.50 4.53
CA ASP A 223 8.61 -19.38 3.10
C ASP A 223 10.08 -19.64 2.67
N PRO A 224 10.34 -20.65 1.81
CA PRO A 224 11.70 -20.97 1.38
C PRO A 224 12.35 -19.86 0.54
N ILE A 225 11.56 -19.03 -0.15
CA ILE A 225 12.11 -17.94 -0.98
C ILE A 225 12.66 -16.84 -0.08
N ILE A 226 11.93 -16.41 0.95
CA ILE A 226 12.43 -15.40 1.89
C ILE A 226 13.60 -15.91 2.73
N GLN A 227 13.61 -17.20 3.12
CA GLN A 227 14.74 -17.82 3.80
C GLN A 227 16.02 -17.73 2.96
N THR A 228 15.91 -17.98 1.66
CA THR A 228 17.05 -17.88 0.73
C THR A 228 17.56 -16.45 0.63
N TRP A 229 16.68 -15.47 0.45
CA TRP A 229 17.09 -14.05 0.40
C TRP A 229 17.65 -13.54 1.72
N SER A 230 17.11 -14.01 2.85
CA SER A 230 17.64 -13.70 4.19
C SER A 230 19.05 -14.26 4.38
N ALA A 231 19.38 -15.40 3.79
CA ALA A 231 20.73 -15.95 3.82
C ALA A 231 21.71 -15.18 2.91
N VAL A 232 21.24 -14.67 1.77
CA VAL A 232 22.06 -13.87 0.83
C VAL A 232 22.32 -12.46 1.38
N PHE A 233 21.33 -11.86 2.03
CA PHE A 233 21.38 -10.50 2.58
C PHE A 233 21.04 -10.48 4.08
N PRO A 234 21.93 -11.00 4.95
CA PRO A 234 21.64 -11.17 6.38
C PRO A 234 21.37 -9.85 7.12
N ASP A 235 21.93 -8.74 6.65
CA ASP A 235 21.75 -7.43 7.28
C ASP A 235 20.48 -6.70 6.80
N LEU A 236 19.84 -7.19 5.73
CA LEU A 236 18.63 -6.56 5.18
C LEU A 236 17.38 -6.94 5.97
N PHE A 237 17.30 -8.20 6.41
CA PHE A 237 16.08 -8.78 6.98
C PHE A 237 16.13 -8.86 8.49
N THR A 238 15.05 -8.44 9.13
CA THR A 238 14.84 -8.50 10.58
C THR A 238 13.72 -9.50 10.88
N PRO A 239 13.87 -10.44 11.83
CA PRO A 239 12.75 -11.26 12.27
C PRO A 239 11.64 -10.41 12.87
N VAL A 240 10.36 -10.72 12.56
CA VAL A 240 9.22 -9.99 13.15
C VAL A 240 9.21 -10.01 14.67
N SER A 241 9.79 -11.03 15.31
CA SER A 241 9.93 -11.10 16.77
C SER A 241 10.81 -10.00 17.39
N LYS A 242 11.56 -9.24 16.58
CA LYS A 242 12.31 -8.06 17.01
C LYS A 242 11.55 -6.74 16.79
N ALA A 243 10.41 -6.77 16.11
CA ALA A 243 9.57 -5.58 15.93
C ALA A 243 8.97 -5.16 17.27
N ALA A 244 8.79 -3.86 17.47
CA ALA A 244 8.07 -3.35 18.63
C ALA A 244 6.59 -3.81 18.57
N PRO A 245 5.97 -4.19 19.71
CA PRO A 245 4.58 -4.67 19.72
C PRO A 245 3.60 -3.71 19.03
N GLU A 246 3.74 -2.40 19.27
CA GLU A 246 2.88 -1.38 18.64
C GLU A 246 2.98 -1.37 17.11
N VAL A 247 4.15 -1.68 16.54
CA VAL A 247 4.32 -1.81 15.09
C VAL A 247 3.61 -3.06 14.57
N VAL A 248 3.70 -4.17 15.31
CA VAL A 248 3.07 -5.44 14.94
C VAL A 248 1.55 -5.36 15.03
N ASP A 249 1.00 -4.66 16.03
CA ASP A 249 -0.44 -4.40 16.18
C ASP A 249 -1.03 -3.64 14.98
N HIS A 250 -0.18 -2.97 14.22
CA HIS A 250 -0.54 -2.26 13.01
C HIS A 250 -0.41 -3.08 11.72
N PHE A 251 0.19 -4.27 11.75
CA PHE A 251 0.28 -5.13 10.59
C PHE A 251 -1.10 -5.61 10.16
N ARG A 252 -1.35 -5.57 8.85
CA ARG A 252 -2.64 -5.96 8.27
C ARG A 252 -2.48 -7.09 7.28
N TYR A 253 -3.57 -7.80 7.02
CA TYR A 253 -3.59 -8.75 5.91
C TYR A 253 -3.59 -8.00 4.57
N PRO A 254 -2.73 -8.34 3.59
CA PRO A 254 -2.56 -7.52 2.40
C PRO A 254 -3.76 -7.60 1.45
N GLU A 255 -4.11 -6.45 0.86
CA GLU A 255 -5.27 -6.34 -0.02
C GLU A 255 -5.08 -7.10 -1.33
N ASP A 256 -3.96 -6.88 -2.01
CA ASP A 256 -3.71 -7.51 -3.32
C ASP A 256 -3.66 -9.04 -3.19
N LEU A 257 -3.04 -9.56 -2.13
CA LEU A 257 -3.03 -10.99 -1.85
C LEU A 257 -4.45 -11.53 -1.61
N PHE A 258 -5.26 -10.81 -0.84
CA PHE A 258 -6.64 -11.20 -0.61
C PHE A 258 -7.48 -11.20 -1.90
N ARG A 259 -7.26 -10.23 -2.79
CA ARG A 259 -7.89 -10.19 -4.12
C ARG A 259 -7.52 -11.41 -4.96
N VAL A 260 -6.24 -11.76 -5.02
CA VAL A 260 -5.77 -12.98 -5.72
C VAL A 260 -6.42 -14.23 -5.13
N GLN A 261 -6.40 -14.39 -3.81
CA GLN A 261 -6.94 -15.57 -3.14
C GLN A 261 -8.44 -15.72 -3.36
N THR A 262 -9.19 -14.62 -3.28
CA THR A 262 -10.65 -14.65 -3.50
C THR A 262 -11.00 -14.91 -4.96
N ASN A 263 -10.23 -14.35 -5.92
CA ASN A 263 -10.37 -14.66 -7.35
C ASN A 263 -10.18 -16.15 -7.62
N MET A 264 -9.21 -16.79 -6.97
CA MET A 264 -8.94 -18.23 -7.12
C MET A 264 -9.99 -19.08 -6.38
N TYR A 265 -10.34 -18.70 -5.15
CA TYR A 265 -11.21 -19.50 -4.28
C TYR A 265 -12.61 -19.72 -4.86
N GLY A 266 -13.20 -18.70 -5.50
CA GLY A 266 -14.54 -18.80 -6.11
C GLY A 266 -14.68 -19.96 -7.10
N ARG A 267 -13.56 -20.38 -7.70
CA ARG A 267 -13.50 -21.49 -8.65
C ARG A 267 -13.16 -22.85 -8.04
N TYR A 268 -12.47 -22.88 -6.90
CA TYR A 268 -11.88 -24.10 -6.33
C TYR A 268 -12.49 -24.56 -4.99
N GLN A 269 -13.45 -23.81 -4.44
CA GLN A 269 -14.01 -24.09 -3.11
C GLN A 269 -14.78 -25.44 -2.97
N PHE A 270 -15.04 -26.15 -4.06
CA PHE A 270 -15.74 -27.44 -4.09
C PHE A 270 -14.85 -28.59 -4.58
N GLY A 271 -15.08 -29.78 -4.04
CA GLY A 271 -14.29 -30.99 -4.36
C GLY A 271 -14.87 -31.87 -5.49
N ASP A 272 -16.06 -31.55 -6.01
CA ASP A 272 -16.72 -32.34 -7.06
C ASP A 272 -16.22 -31.92 -8.46
N ALA A 273 -15.60 -32.85 -9.16
CA ALA A 273 -15.03 -32.62 -10.49
C ALA A 273 -16.08 -32.32 -11.56
N ALA A 274 -17.30 -32.86 -11.45
CA ALA A 274 -18.39 -32.57 -12.38
C ALA A 274 -18.91 -31.15 -12.17
N LEU A 275 -19.06 -30.71 -10.92
CA LEU A 275 -19.42 -29.32 -10.60
C LEU A 275 -18.34 -28.33 -11.06
N PHE A 276 -17.07 -28.71 -10.96
CA PHE A 276 -15.95 -27.93 -11.51
C PHE A 276 -16.03 -27.81 -13.03
N PHE A 277 -16.19 -28.93 -13.72
CA PHE A 277 -16.21 -28.98 -15.17
C PHE A 277 -17.40 -28.20 -15.75
N ASN A 278 -18.59 -28.35 -15.16
CA ASN A 278 -19.80 -27.66 -15.59
C ASN A 278 -19.89 -26.21 -15.08
N ARG A 279 -19.05 -25.83 -14.11
CA ARG A 279 -19.09 -24.54 -13.40
C ARG A 279 -20.42 -24.22 -12.70
N ASP A 280 -21.24 -25.24 -12.44
CA ASP A 280 -22.56 -25.08 -11.81
C ASP A 280 -22.49 -24.53 -10.37
N ALA A 281 -21.36 -24.77 -9.69
CA ALA A 281 -21.11 -24.32 -8.32
C ALA A 281 -20.06 -23.20 -8.20
N ALA A 282 -19.54 -22.71 -9.33
CA ALA A 282 -18.55 -21.64 -9.35
C ALA A 282 -19.13 -20.33 -8.83
N TRP A 283 -18.30 -19.56 -8.15
CA TRP A 283 -18.63 -18.22 -7.67
C TRP A 283 -17.76 -17.18 -8.36
N SER A 284 -18.37 -16.02 -8.59
CA SER A 284 -17.69 -14.81 -9.01
C SER A 284 -17.62 -13.86 -7.83
N VAL A 285 -16.59 -13.02 -7.78
CA VAL A 285 -16.62 -11.89 -6.86
C VAL A 285 -17.82 -11.00 -7.23
N ALA A 286 -18.54 -10.48 -6.23
CA ALA A 286 -19.68 -9.61 -6.50
C ALA A 286 -19.26 -8.37 -7.31
N GLN A 287 -20.17 -7.84 -8.11
CA GLN A 287 -19.95 -6.58 -8.81
C GLN A 287 -19.85 -5.43 -7.79
N ALA A 288 -19.05 -4.41 -8.11
CA ALA A 288 -18.97 -3.19 -7.33
C ALA A 288 -20.34 -2.50 -7.28
N PRO A 289 -20.69 -1.83 -6.18
CA PRO A 289 -21.87 -0.98 -6.18
C PRO A 289 -21.73 0.09 -7.27
N PRO A 290 -22.80 0.42 -8.00
CA PRO A 290 -22.74 1.43 -9.03
C PRO A 290 -22.36 2.80 -8.42
N SER A 291 -21.44 3.52 -9.06
CA SER A 291 -21.02 4.87 -8.66
C SER A 291 -22.07 5.94 -9.00
N GLU A 292 -23.03 5.62 -9.86
CA GLU A 292 -24.21 6.42 -10.22
C GLU A 292 -25.44 5.49 -10.37
N PRO A 293 -26.68 5.92 -10.06
CA PRO A 293 -27.86 5.08 -10.23
C PRO A 293 -27.99 4.58 -11.68
N ASP A 294 -28.22 3.28 -11.85
CA ASP A 294 -28.29 2.59 -13.15
C ASP A 294 -29.19 3.35 -14.15
N VAL A 295 -28.57 4.08 -15.09
CA VAL A 295 -29.22 4.42 -16.35
C VAL A 295 -29.07 3.19 -17.22
N ASN A 296 -30.18 2.55 -17.60
CA ASN A 296 -30.27 1.35 -18.44
C ASN A 296 -29.35 1.39 -19.69
N THR A 297 -28.07 1.15 -19.47
CA THR A 297 -27.08 0.85 -20.49
C THR A 297 -26.53 -0.50 -20.08
N VAL A 298 -26.87 -1.50 -20.89
CA VAL A 298 -26.17 -2.78 -20.89
C VAL A 298 -24.74 -2.45 -21.32
N ALA A 299 -23.91 -2.05 -20.36
CA ALA A 299 -22.51 -1.69 -20.55
C ALA A 299 -21.62 -2.68 -19.80
N GLY A 300 -21.90 -3.97 -19.98
CA GLY A 300 -20.88 -5.00 -19.88
C GLY A 300 -20.46 -5.33 -21.30
N GLY A 301 -19.25 -4.95 -21.70
CA GLY A 301 -18.67 -5.51 -22.92
C GLY A 301 -18.70 -7.03 -22.79
N VAL A 302 -19.39 -7.71 -23.70
CA VAL A 302 -19.37 -9.17 -23.80
C VAL A 302 -17.91 -9.58 -23.84
N ALA A 303 -17.49 -10.53 -22.99
CA ALA A 303 -16.18 -11.14 -23.12
C ALA A 303 -16.01 -11.58 -24.59
N THR A 304 -15.07 -10.97 -25.32
CA THR A 304 -14.87 -11.22 -26.76
C THR A 304 -14.37 -12.64 -27.05
N ASP A 305 -14.24 -13.47 -26.02
CA ASP A 305 -13.68 -14.82 -26.05
C ASP A 305 -14.74 -15.93 -25.87
N LEU A 306 -16.02 -15.63 -26.08
CA LEU A 306 -17.04 -16.68 -26.24
C LEU A 306 -16.82 -17.54 -27.51
N ALA A 307 -15.77 -17.26 -28.31
CA ALA A 307 -15.46 -17.92 -29.57
C ALA A 307 -14.35 -18.98 -29.48
N ASN A 308 -13.70 -19.18 -28.32
CA ASN A 308 -12.63 -20.19 -28.17
C ASN A 308 -13.06 -21.34 -27.24
N PRO A 309 -13.60 -22.45 -27.78
CA PRO A 309 -14.16 -23.55 -26.99
C PRO A 309 -13.12 -24.36 -26.18
N ASP A 310 -11.82 -24.11 -26.37
CA ASP A 310 -10.71 -24.81 -25.69
C ASP A 310 -10.14 -24.05 -24.48
N LEU A 311 -10.77 -22.96 -24.04
CA LEU A 311 -10.32 -22.24 -22.84
C LEU A 311 -10.97 -22.80 -21.57
N ILE A 312 -10.12 -23.43 -20.76
CA ILE A 312 -10.42 -23.80 -19.37
C ILE A 312 -10.80 -22.56 -18.53
N ASP A 313 -10.43 -21.35 -18.97
CA ASP A 313 -10.72 -20.06 -18.35
C ASP A 313 -11.70 -19.25 -19.22
N VAL A 314 -12.97 -19.22 -18.86
CA VAL A 314 -13.91 -18.23 -19.44
C VAL A 314 -13.76 -16.94 -18.65
N GLN A 315 -13.44 -15.87 -19.36
CA GLN A 315 -13.37 -14.54 -18.77
C GLN A 315 -14.75 -14.10 -18.32
N GLU A 316 -14.85 -13.67 -17.07
CA GLU A 316 -16.04 -12.99 -16.56
C GLU A 316 -16.26 -11.68 -17.33
N ALA A 317 -17.48 -11.18 -17.34
CA ALA A 317 -17.76 -9.87 -17.92
C ALA A 317 -16.85 -8.81 -17.28
N ASN A 318 -16.36 -7.88 -18.11
CA ASN A 318 -15.44 -6.83 -17.68
C ASN A 318 -16.19 -5.72 -16.94
N VAL A 319 -16.67 -6.05 -15.73
CA VAL A 319 -17.38 -5.15 -14.82
C VAL A 319 -16.53 -4.99 -13.56
N ALA A 320 -16.49 -3.78 -13.00
CA ALA A 320 -15.82 -3.53 -11.73
C ALA A 320 -16.36 -4.48 -10.64
N ARG A 321 -15.45 -5.16 -9.93
CA ARG A 321 -15.80 -6.06 -8.82
C ARG A 321 -15.64 -5.34 -7.50
N PHE A 322 -16.29 -5.90 -6.49
CA PHE A 322 -16.20 -5.43 -5.11
C PHE A 322 -14.75 -5.33 -4.65
N GLU A 323 -14.34 -4.13 -4.27
CA GLU A 323 -13.05 -3.85 -3.64
C GLU A 323 -13.12 -4.27 -2.17
N PRO A 324 -12.21 -5.12 -1.71
CA PRO A 324 -12.17 -5.48 -0.31
C PRO A 324 -11.80 -4.25 0.53
N TYR A 325 -12.38 -4.14 1.72
CA TYR A 325 -12.10 -3.03 2.64
C TYR A 325 -11.97 -3.55 4.07
N TYR A 326 -11.22 -2.82 4.89
CA TYR A 326 -11.03 -3.15 6.29
C TYR A 326 -12.20 -2.68 7.16
N THR A 327 -12.63 -3.53 8.09
CA THR A 327 -13.71 -3.22 9.04
C THR A 327 -13.56 -4.00 10.34
N LEU A 328 -14.21 -3.52 11.40
CA LEU A 328 -14.39 -4.31 12.62
C LEU A 328 -15.52 -5.33 12.40
N PHE A 329 -15.14 -6.56 12.09
CA PHE A 329 -16.05 -7.65 11.79
C PHE A 329 -16.43 -8.45 13.04
N HIS A 330 -17.71 -8.78 13.18
CA HIS A 330 -18.22 -9.67 14.23
C HIS A 330 -18.65 -10.99 13.60
N GLU A 331 -17.97 -12.08 13.96
CA GLU A 331 -18.31 -13.38 13.37
C GLU A 331 -19.70 -13.85 13.81
N PRO A 332 -20.45 -14.54 12.93
CA PRO A 332 -21.77 -15.05 13.26
C PRO A 332 -21.75 -15.92 14.52
N GLY A 333 -22.65 -15.64 15.48
CA GLY A 333 -22.76 -16.41 16.72
C GLY A 333 -21.71 -16.08 17.78
N THR A 334 -20.83 -15.09 17.56
CA THR A 334 -19.91 -14.64 18.60
C THR A 334 -20.62 -13.86 19.69
N THR A 335 -20.25 -14.15 20.93
CA THR A 335 -20.67 -13.40 22.13
C THR A 335 -19.57 -12.44 22.63
N SER A 336 -18.39 -12.47 22.01
CA SER A 336 -17.29 -11.55 22.29
C SER A 336 -17.64 -10.14 21.83
N THR A 337 -17.38 -9.16 22.68
CA THR A 337 -17.78 -7.77 22.49
C THR A 337 -16.88 -6.94 21.56
N PRO A 338 -15.57 -7.22 21.40
CA PRO A 338 -14.79 -6.52 20.38
C PRO A 338 -14.88 -7.27 19.03
N GLY A 339 -15.22 -6.53 17.97
CA GLY A 339 -15.06 -7.02 16.60
C GLY A 339 -13.58 -7.19 16.25
N ARG A 340 -13.27 -8.13 15.36
CA ARG A 340 -11.92 -8.34 14.82
C ARG A 340 -11.67 -7.41 13.67
N PHE A 341 -10.47 -6.81 13.60
CA PHE A 341 -10.10 -6.01 12.45
C PHE A 341 -9.82 -6.94 11.27
N SER A 342 -10.69 -6.89 10.26
CA SER A 342 -10.71 -7.87 9.18
C SER A 342 -11.00 -7.22 7.85
N MET A 343 -10.62 -7.91 6.77
CA MET A 343 -10.98 -7.57 5.41
C MET A 343 -12.05 -8.53 4.90
N LEU A 344 -13.00 -8.06 4.09
CA LEU A 344 -14.06 -8.90 3.54
C LEU A 344 -14.24 -8.74 2.03
N ARG A 345 -14.68 -9.81 1.36
CA ARG A 345 -15.05 -9.78 -0.06
C ARG A 345 -16.26 -10.69 -0.33
N PRO A 346 -17.35 -10.18 -0.91
CA PRO A 346 -18.55 -10.95 -1.21
C PRO A 346 -18.45 -11.70 -2.54
N PHE A 347 -19.21 -12.79 -2.62
CA PHE A 347 -19.35 -13.66 -3.78
C PHE A 347 -20.80 -13.77 -4.24
N VAL A 348 -21.00 -13.89 -5.54
CA VAL A 348 -22.26 -14.20 -6.22
C VAL A 348 -22.09 -15.50 -7.02
N PRO A 349 -23.18 -16.22 -7.37
CA PRO A 349 -23.06 -17.36 -8.27
C PRO A 349 -22.49 -16.93 -9.62
N PHE A 350 -21.59 -17.73 -10.20
CA PHE A 350 -21.03 -17.46 -11.51
C PHE A 350 -22.13 -17.37 -12.58
N SER A 351 -22.00 -16.37 -13.45
CA SER A 351 -22.76 -16.19 -14.69
C SER A 351 -21.91 -15.40 -15.68
N ALA A 352 -21.78 -15.90 -16.92
CA ALA A 352 -20.91 -15.28 -17.92
C ALA A 352 -21.29 -13.82 -18.28
N ASP A 353 -22.56 -13.46 -18.08
CA ASP A 353 -23.15 -12.14 -18.34
C ASP A 353 -23.34 -11.31 -17.07
N ASP A 354 -22.86 -11.77 -15.91
CA ASP A 354 -23.07 -11.12 -14.60
C ASP A 354 -24.56 -10.89 -14.23
N ALA A 355 -25.49 -11.65 -14.80
CA ALA A 355 -26.92 -11.54 -14.50
C ALA A 355 -27.28 -12.01 -13.08
N ARG A 356 -26.46 -12.87 -12.45
CA ARG A 356 -26.70 -13.38 -11.10
C ARG A 356 -26.04 -12.49 -10.06
N LYS A 357 -26.85 -11.70 -9.35
CA LYS A 357 -26.38 -10.70 -8.36
C LYS A 357 -26.76 -11.05 -6.91
N GLU A 358 -27.32 -12.22 -6.68
CA GLU A 358 -27.71 -12.71 -5.36
C GLU A 358 -26.47 -12.97 -4.51
N LEU A 359 -26.39 -12.39 -3.30
CA LEU A 359 -25.28 -12.68 -2.38
C LEU A 359 -25.27 -14.18 -2.04
N ARG A 360 -24.19 -14.87 -2.39
CA ARG A 360 -24.05 -16.30 -2.14
C ARG A 360 -23.23 -16.59 -0.88
N ALA A 361 -22.13 -15.87 -0.73
CA ALA A 361 -21.20 -16.02 0.37
C ALA A 361 -20.35 -14.74 0.50
N PHE A 362 -19.56 -14.65 1.55
CA PHE A 362 -18.46 -13.70 1.64
C PHE A 362 -17.28 -14.39 2.32
N MET A 363 -16.07 -13.99 1.95
CA MET A 363 -14.85 -14.41 2.63
C MET A 363 -14.39 -13.27 3.53
N VAL A 364 -13.88 -13.62 4.71
CA VAL A 364 -13.29 -12.70 5.66
C VAL A 364 -11.88 -13.20 6.00
N VAL A 365 -10.93 -12.29 6.12
CA VAL A 365 -9.59 -12.58 6.61
C VAL A 365 -9.26 -11.62 7.76
N SER A 366 -8.72 -12.17 8.85
CA SER A 366 -8.27 -11.39 10.00
C SER A 366 -6.99 -10.65 9.67
N SER A 367 -6.91 -9.39 10.10
CA SER A 367 -5.68 -8.59 10.12
C SER A 367 -5.03 -8.57 11.50
N GLU A 368 -5.54 -9.33 12.47
CA GLU A 368 -4.84 -9.51 13.74
C GLU A 368 -3.53 -10.30 13.51
N PRO A 369 -2.39 -9.83 14.06
CA PRO A 369 -1.05 -10.36 13.78
C PRO A 369 -0.75 -11.76 14.33
#